data_AF-A0A0J6VWE4-F1
#
_entry.id   AF-A0A0J6VWE4-F1
#
_cell.length_a   1.000
_cell.length_b   1.000
_cell.length_c   1.000
_cell.angle_alpha   90.00
_cell.angle_beta   90.00
_cell.angle_gamma   90.00
#
_symmetry.space_group_name_H-M   'P 1'
#
loop_
_entity.id
_entity.type
_entity.pdbx_description
1 polymer ?
#
loop_
_entity_poly.entity_id
_entity_poly.type
_entity_poly.pdbx_seq_one_letter_code
_entity_poly.pdbx_strand_id
1 'polypeptide(L)'
;MTPDRLNHLRVDLEEIAPGEFFITTRLHDQKIASLYLSGDRQYADEFLEEARRRILLNVTSDEPGGPLGKVLQELIRMRQSLQASGE
;
A
#
# COMPACT_ATOMS: atom_id res chain seq x y z
N MET A 1 -5.95 21.45 12.74
CA MET A 1 -5.62 20.25 13.54
C MET A 1 -4.72 19.38 12.68
N THR A 2 -3.67 18.84 13.28
CA THR A 2 -2.36 18.50 12.69
C THR A 2 -2.38 17.37 11.64
N PRO A 3 -1.55 17.46 10.57
CA PRO A 3 -1.34 16.39 9.57
C PRO A 3 -0.59 15.16 10.12
N ASP A 4 -0.54 14.98 11.44
CA ASP A 4 0.35 14.01 12.10
C ASP A 4 -0.14 12.54 12.01
N ARG A 5 -1.40 12.31 11.63
CA ARG A 5 -1.91 10.94 11.43
C ARG A 5 -1.29 10.23 10.22
N LEU A 6 -0.81 10.98 9.24
CA LEU A 6 -0.07 10.42 8.09
C LEU A 6 1.40 10.12 8.42
N ASN A 7 1.93 10.71 9.49
CA ASN A 7 3.34 10.60 9.89
C ASN A 7 3.71 9.18 10.38
N HIS A 8 2.71 8.35 10.65
CA HIS A 8 2.88 6.97 11.14
C HIS A 8 2.52 5.89 10.11
N LEU A 9 2.13 6.27 8.90
CA LEU A 9 1.92 5.32 7.81
C LEU A 9 3.26 5.08 7.10
N ARG A 10 3.76 3.85 7.15
CA ARG A 10 4.95 3.42 6.42
C ARG A 10 4.57 2.39 5.37
N VAL A 11 5.12 2.56 4.18
CA VAL A 11 5.01 1.57 3.10
C VAL A 11 6.43 1.17 2.75
N ASP A 12 6.73 -0.10 3.01
CA ASP A 12 8.04 -0.70 2.89
C ASP A 12 8.02 -1.80 1.83
N LEU A 13 9.12 -1.95 1.11
CA LEU A 13 9.35 -3.03 0.16
C LEU A 13 10.34 -4.01 0.77
N GLU A 14 9.96 -5.28 0.83
CA GLU A 14 10.76 -6.37 1.38
C GLU A 14 11.03 -7.38 0.26
N GLU A 15 12.29 -7.57 -0.11
CA GLU A 15 12.70 -8.60 -1.07
C GLU A 15 12.76 -9.95 -0.35
N ILE A 16 11.98 -10.93 -0.81
CA ILE A 16 11.90 -12.28 -0.22
C ILE A 16 12.69 -13.31 -1.03
N ALA A 17 12.78 -13.09 -2.35
CA ALA A 17 13.59 -13.88 -3.25
C ALA A 17 13.98 -13.02 -4.47
N PRO A 18 14.94 -13.45 -5.29
CA PRO A 18 15.30 -12.72 -6.50
C PRO A 18 14.09 -12.59 -7.43
N GLY A 19 13.61 -11.35 -7.60
CA GLY A 19 12.43 -11.06 -8.41
C GLY A 19 11.09 -11.26 -7.69
N GLU A 20 11.10 -11.41 -6.38
CA GLU A 20 9.91 -11.55 -5.54
C GLU A 20 9.97 -10.60 -4.34
N PHE A 21 8.90 -9.85 -4.14
CA PHE A 21 8.84 -8.78 -3.15
C PHE A 21 7.51 -8.79 -2.40
N PHE A 22 7.53 -8.29 -1.16
CA PHE A 22 6.36 -7.88 -0.43
C PHE A 22 6.35 -6.39 -0.23
N ILE A 23 5.26 -5.75 -0.64
CA ILE A 23 4.97 -4.38 -0.24
C ILE A 23 4.13 -4.44 1.03
N THR A 24 4.70 -4.00 2.14
CA THR A 24 4.05 -4.02 3.45
C THR A 24 3.66 -2.62 3.85
N THR A 25 2.39 -2.44 4.23
CA THR A 25 1.89 -1.19 4.80
C THR A 25 1.74 -1.33 6.30
N ARG A 26 2.36 -0.42 7.05
CA ARG A 26 2.31 -0.36 8.52
C ARG A 26 1.71 0.98 8.95
N LEU A 27 0.90 0.95 10.00
CA LEU A 27 0.39 2.15 10.67
C LEU A 27 0.75 2.05 12.14
N HIS A 28 1.39 3.08 12.70
CA HIS A 28 1.87 3.04 14.09
C HIS A 28 2.72 1.79 14.36
N ASP A 29 3.59 1.43 13.41
CA ASP A 29 4.43 0.20 13.42
C ASP A 29 3.67 -1.14 13.32
N GLN A 30 2.34 -1.13 13.40
CA GLN A 30 1.51 -2.31 13.20
C GLN A 30 1.32 -2.61 11.71
N LYS A 31 1.66 -3.82 11.27
CA LYS A 31 1.37 -4.29 9.90
C LYS A 31 -0.14 -4.34 9.67
N ILE A 32 -0.62 -3.55 8.73
CA ILE A 32 -2.04 -3.48 8.34
C ILE A 32 -2.30 -4.34 7.11
N ALA A 33 -1.36 -4.36 6.17
CA ALA A 33 -1.50 -5.12 4.93
C ALA A 33 -0.14 -5.49 4.34
N SER A 34 -0.15 -6.54 3.52
CA SER A 34 0.95 -6.84 2.60
C SER A 34 0.43 -7.33 1.26
N LEU A 35 1.14 -6.93 0.21
CA LEU A 35 0.90 -7.35 -1.16
C LEU A 35 2.16 -8.05 -1.67
N TYR A 36 1.99 -9.26 -2.20
CA TYR A 36 3.04 -9.95 -2.93
C TYR A 36 3.15 -9.37 -4.33
N LEU A 37 4.39 -9.17 -4.78
CA LEU A 37 4.74 -8.67 -6.09
C LEU A 37 5.85 -9.57 -6.66
N SER A 38 5.73 -9.95 -7.93
CA SER A 38 6.80 -10.64 -8.65
C SER A 38 7.16 -9.83 -9.90
N GLY A 39 8.44 -9.71 -10.19
CA GLY A 39 8.98 -8.88 -11.26
C GLY A 39 10.38 -8.38 -10.94
N ASP A 40 10.94 -7.51 -11.77
CA ASP A 40 12.25 -6.92 -11.51
C ASP A 40 12.21 -5.86 -10.41
N ARG A 41 13.38 -5.60 -9.80
CA ARG A 41 13.50 -4.61 -8.73
C ARG A 41 13.06 -3.21 -9.15
N GLN A 42 13.25 -2.84 -10.42
CA GLN A 42 12.78 -1.57 -10.94
C GLN A 42 11.25 -1.49 -10.92
N TYR A 43 10.58 -2.54 -11.39
CA TYR A 43 9.12 -2.63 -11.33
C TYR A 43 8.60 -2.58 -9.89
N ALA A 44 9.30 -3.23 -8.96
CA ALA A 44 8.95 -3.21 -7.55
C ALA A 44 9.08 -1.82 -6.90
N ASP A 45 10.10 -1.05 -7.28
CA ASP A 45 10.31 0.32 -6.82
C ASP A 45 9.25 1.27 -7.38
N GLU A 46 8.96 1.19 -8.68
CA GLU A 46 7.89 1.97 -9.33
C GLU A 46 6.52 1.68 -8.69
N PHE A 47 6.24 0.41 -8.40
CA PHE A 47 5.01 0.02 -7.71
C PHE A 47 4.97 0.56 -6.27
N LEU A 48 6.10 0.52 -5.53
CA LEU A 48 6.19 1.07 -4.19
C LEU A 48 5.88 2.57 -4.17
N GLU A 49 6.41 3.34 -5.13
CA GLU A 49 6.15 4.77 -5.26
C GLU A 49 4.67 5.06 -5.55
N GLU A 50 4.06 4.32 -6.47
CA GLU A 50 2.64 4.44 -6.78
C GLU A 50 1.75 4.04 -5.59
N ALA A 51 2.11 2.97 -4.87
CA ALA A 51 1.43 2.54 -3.65
C ALA A 51 1.52 3.64 -2.57
N ARG A 52 2.69 4.23 -2.36
CA ARG A 52 2.88 5.36 -1.44
C ARG A 52 1.98 6.54 -1.81
N ARG A 53 1.97 6.96 -3.09
CA ARG A 53 1.12 8.07 -3.55
C ARG A 53 -0.36 7.77 -3.31
N ARG A 54 -0.84 6.61 -3.73
CA ARG A 54 -2.26 6.25 -3.63
C ARG A 54 -2.71 6.11 -2.18
N ILE A 55 -1.93 5.45 -1.32
CA ILE A 55 -2.27 5.31 0.09
C ILE A 55 -2.24 6.67 0.78
N LEU A 56 -1.26 7.54 0.47
CA LEU A 56 -1.20 8.91 1.00
C LEU A 56 -2.42 9.74 0.59
N LEU A 57 -2.80 9.70 -0.70
CA LEU A 57 -3.93 10.44 -1.26
C LEU A 57 -5.29 9.99 -0.68
N ASN A 58 -5.45 8.69 -0.43
CA ASN A 58 -6.72 8.16 0.04
C ASN A 58 -6.94 8.32 1.55
N VAL A 59 -5.87 8.54 2.33
CA VAL A 59 -5.93 8.84 3.77
C VAL A 59 -6.28 10.30 4.04
N THR A 60 -6.04 11.22 3.10
CA THR A 60 -6.35 12.65 3.24
C THR A 60 -7.82 13.04 3.01
N SER A 61 -8.66 12.16 2.47
CA SER A 61 -10.08 12.46 2.24
C SER A 61 -10.90 12.20 3.52
N ASP A 62 -11.18 13.29 4.25
CA ASP A 62 -12.04 13.35 5.45
C ASP A 62 -13.49 12.99 5.08
N GLU A 63 -13.82 11.70 5.13
CA GLU A 63 -15.17 11.17 4.93
C GLU A 63 -15.56 10.22 6.08
N PRO A 64 -16.87 10.11 6.40
CA PRO A 64 -17.34 9.35 7.55
C PRO A 64 -17.13 7.84 7.32
N GLY A 65 -16.18 7.26 8.04
CA GLY A 65 -15.73 5.86 7.89
C GLY A 65 -14.31 5.63 8.40
N GLY A 66 -13.56 6.72 8.59
CA GLY A 66 -12.21 6.71 9.16
C GLY A 66 -11.14 6.31 8.14
N PRO A 67 -9.93 6.91 8.22
CA PRO A 67 -8.87 6.72 7.23
C PRO A 67 -8.43 5.25 7.08
N LEU A 68 -8.56 4.45 8.14
CA LEU A 68 -8.13 3.05 8.15
C LEU A 68 -9.01 2.14 7.27
N GLY A 69 -10.34 2.32 7.31
CA GLY A 69 -11.27 1.49 6.56
C GLY A 69 -11.14 1.68 5.05
N LYS A 70 -10.85 2.91 4.61
CA LYS A 70 -10.62 3.24 3.20
C LYS A 70 -9.29 2.72 2.66
N VAL A 71 -8.22 2.76 3.46
CA VAL A 71 -6.93 2.16 3.05
C VAL A 71 -7.08 0.66 2.84
N LEU A 72 -7.79 -0.01 3.75
CA LEU A 72 -8.04 -1.45 3.63
C LEU A 72 -8.86 -1.77 2.37
N GLN A 73 -9.92 -1.00 2.10
CA GLN A 73 -10.74 -1.18 0.91
C GLN A 73 -9.98 -0.93 -0.39
N GLU A 74 -9.18 0.14 -0.51
CA GLU A 74 -8.40 0.39 -1.73
C GLU A 74 -7.33 -0.67 -1.95
N LEU A 75 -6.66 -1.15 -0.90
CA LEU A 75 -5.70 -2.24 -1.03
C LEU A 75 -6.36 -3.55 -1.51
N ILE A 76 -7.56 -3.85 -1.01
CA ILE A 76 -8.35 -5.01 -1.48
C ILE A 76 -8.74 -4.80 -2.95
N ARG A 77 -9.18 -3.59 -3.32
CA ARG A 77 -9.57 -3.27 -4.70
C ARG A 77 -8.38 -3.35 -5.66
N MET A 78 -7.22 -2.81 -5.29
CA MET A 78 -5.99 -2.90 -6.09
C MET A 78 -5.57 -4.35 -6.28
N ARG A 79 -5.64 -5.18 -5.23
CA ARG A 79 -5.40 -6.62 -5.33
C ARG A 79 -6.37 -7.27 -6.32
N GLN A 80 -7.66 -6.96 -6.25
CA GLN A 80 -8.67 -7.53 -7.14
C GLN A 80 -8.50 -7.08 -8.60
N SER A 81 -8.15 -5.81 -8.85
CA SER A 81 -7.87 -5.32 -10.21
C SER A 81 -6.63 -5.95 -10.82
N LEU A 82 -5.59 -6.20 -10.02
CA LEU A 82 -4.38 -6.89 -10.48
C LEU A 82 -4.64 -8.38 -10.75
N GLN A 83 -5.49 -9.04 -9.96
CA GLN A 83 -5.89 -10.42 -10.23
C GLN A 83 -6.81 -10.55 -11.45
N ALA A 84 -7.69 -9.57 -11.70
CA ALA A 84 -8.59 -9.57 -12.85
C ALA A 84 -7.92 -9.16 -14.18
N SER A 85 -6.71 -8.60 -14.13
CA SER A 85 -5.93 -8.23 -15.32
C SER A 85 -4.88 -9.30 -15.68
N GLY A 86 -4.94 -10.47 -15.02
CA GLY A 86 -4.09 -11.63 -15.27
C GLY A 86 -4.76 -12.75 -16.09
N GLU A 87 -5.88 -12.45 -16.77
CA GLU A 87 -6.56 -13.34 -17.74
C GLU A 87 -6.43 -12.81 -19.17
#